data_AF-A0A800AQ52-F1
#
_entry.id   AF-A0A800AQ52-F1
#
_cell.length_a   1.000
_cell.length_b   1.000
_cell.length_c   1.000
_cell.angle_alpha   90.00
_cell.angle_beta   90.00
_cell.angle_gamma   90.00
#
_symmetry.space_group_name_H-M   'P 1'
#
loop_
_entity.id
_entity.type
_entity.pdbx_description
1 polymer ?
#
loop_
_entity_poly.entity_id
_entity_poly.type
_entity_poly.pdbx_seq_one_letter_code
_entity_poly.pdbx_strand_id
1 'polypeptide(L)'
;MKIALIQQKFHSTKEATIKKSLDMIKEAKSKNAKLIVLQELHQLSYFCINENLKNFKFADTFEEDITFWQKVSKDYDIVLITSLFEKRAPG
;
A
#
# COMPACT_ATOMS: atom_id res chain seq x y z
N MET A 1 4.38 22.49 -0.97
CA MET A 1 3.51 21.28 -0.90
C MET A 1 3.99 20.43 0.27
N LYS A 2 3.11 19.99 1.18
CA LYS A 2 3.52 19.17 2.34
C LYS A 2 3.48 17.69 1.99
N ILE A 3 4.56 16.98 2.32
CA ILE A 3 4.79 15.58 1.98
C ILE A 3 4.84 14.76 3.28
N ALA A 4 4.26 13.56 3.27
CA ALA A 4 4.41 12.58 4.34
C ALA A 4 5.01 11.28 3.80
N LEU A 5 5.98 10.74 4.54
CA LEU A 5 6.57 9.43 4.30
C LEU A 5 6.07 8.49 5.40
N ILE A 6 5.41 7.40 5.02
CA ILE A 6 4.82 6.46 5.97
C ILE A 6 5.72 5.24 6.07
N GLN A 7 6.17 4.97 7.29
CA GLN A 7 6.91 3.76 7.64
C GLN A 7 6.16 3.02 8.75
N GLN A 8 5.95 1.72 8.54
CA GLN A 8 5.31 0.82 9.49
C GLN A 8 5.88 -0.59 9.38
N LYS A 9 5.59 -1.41 10.40
CA LYS A 9 5.86 -2.85 10.34
C LYS A 9 4.70 -3.57 9.65
N PHE A 10 4.94 -4.79 9.20
CA PHE A 10 3.85 -5.70 8.82
C PHE A 10 3.05 -6.12 10.05
N HIS A 11 1.71 -6.14 9.94
CA HIS A 11 0.79 -6.41 11.03
C HIS A 11 0.16 -7.81 10.95
N SER A 12 0.96 -8.82 10.58
CA SER A 12 0.60 -10.24 10.47
C SER A 12 -0.37 -10.61 9.34
N THR A 13 -1.30 -9.74 8.97
CA THR A 13 -2.20 -9.91 7.81
C THR A 13 -2.25 -8.68 6.92
N LYS A 14 -2.70 -8.87 5.68
CA LYS A 14 -2.89 -7.79 4.70
C LYS A 14 -3.89 -6.75 5.23
N GLU A 15 -5.02 -7.21 5.75
CA GLU A 15 -6.12 -6.38 6.27
C GLU A 15 -5.67 -5.53 7.47
N ALA A 16 -4.94 -6.14 8.42
CA ALA A 16 -4.43 -5.43 9.58
C ALA A 16 -3.38 -4.38 9.19
N THR A 17 -2.54 -4.69 8.19
CA THR A 17 -1.52 -3.76 7.67
C THR A 17 -2.16 -2.61 6.89
N ILE A 18 -3.17 -2.89 6.06
CA ILE A 18 -3.96 -1.86 5.37
C ILE A 18 -4.64 -0.95 6.40
N LYS A 19 -5.29 -1.51 7.42
CA LYS A 19 -5.93 -0.72 8.48
C LYS A 19 -4.95 0.25 9.13
N LYS A 20 -3.75 -0.22 9.49
CA LYS A 20 -2.72 0.66 10.06
C LYS A 20 -2.27 1.75 9.09
N SER A 21 -2.12 1.41 7.81
CA SER A 21 -1.79 2.36 6.75
C SER A 21 -2.82 3.48 6.67
N LEU A 22 -4.11 3.14 6.71
CA LEU A 22 -5.21 4.11 6.66
C LEU A 22 -5.19 5.05 7.87
N ASP A 23 -4.94 4.53 9.06
CA ASP A 23 -4.81 5.36 10.27
C ASP A 23 -3.68 6.38 10.13
N MET A 24 -2.52 5.96 9.59
CA MET A 24 -1.37 6.84 9.35
C MET A 24 -1.61 7.85 8.23
N ILE A 25 -2.32 7.46 7.16
CA ILE A 25 -2.75 8.36 6.08
C ILE A 25 -3.68 9.43 6.63
N LYS A 26 -4.65 9.04 7.46
CA LYS A 26 -5.58 9.96 8.11
C LYS A 26 -4.86 10.96 9.01
N GLU A 27 -3.87 10.50 9.77
CA GLU A 27 -3.02 11.37 10.60
C GLU A 27 -2.17 12.33 9.73
N ALA A 28 -1.59 11.85 8.63
CA ALA A 28 -0.85 12.70 7.71
C ALA A 28 -1.74 13.77 7.06
N LYS A 29 -2.97 13.40 6.66
CA LYS A 29 -3.97 14.33 6.13
C LYS A 29 -4.38 15.37 7.17
N SER A 30 -4.61 14.99 8.43
CA SER A 30 -4.93 15.96 9.50
C SER A 30 -3.79 16.96 9.74
N LYS A 31 -2.55 16.55 9.43
CA LYS A 31 -1.36 17.41 9.40
C LYS A 31 -1.20 18.18 8.09
N ASN A 32 -2.21 18.24 7.22
CA ASN A 32 -2.21 18.93 5.92
C ASN A 32 -1.24 18.37 4.86
N ALA A 33 -0.90 17.08 4.92
CA ALA A 33 -0.16 16.44 3.82
C ALA A 33 -0.99 16.42 2.52
N LYS A 34 -0.34 16.72 1.40
CA LYS A 34 -0.94 16.69 0.05
C LYS A 34 -0.38 15.56 -0.82
N LEU A 35 0.84 15.11 -0.51
CA LEU A 35 1.48 13.94 -1.11
C LEU A 35 1.85 12.97 0.01
N ILE A 36 1.48 11.71 -0.13
CA ILE A 36 1.81 10.64 0.82
C ILE A 36 2.50 9.50 0.06
N VAL A 37 3.63 9.03 0.59
CA VAL A 37 4.41 7.93 0.03
C VAL A 37 4.41 6.76 1.01
N LEU A 38 4.00 5.58 0.53
CA LEU A 38 4.04 4.33 1.28
C LEU A 38 5.33 3.56 0.96
N GLN A 39 5.78 2.72 1.90
CA GLN A 39 6.94 1.85 1.71
C GLN A 39 6.72 0.78 0.61
N GLU A 40 7.81 0.16 0.17
CA GLU A 40 7.74 -0.97 -0.77
C GLU A 40 6.89 -2.12 -0.21
N LEU A 41 6.03 -2.70 -1.06
CA LEU A 41 5.12 -3.80 -0.72
C LEU A 41 4.33 -3.54 0.58
N HIS A 42 3.90 -2.30 0.81
CA HIS A 42 3.32 -1.80 2.07
C HIS A 42 2.16 -2.59 2.68
N GLN A 43 1.51 -3.50 1.94
CA GLN A 43 0.37 -4.29 2.43
C GLN A 43 0.77 -5.71 2.86
N LEU A 44 1.94 -6.19 2.44
CA LEU A 44 2.32 -7.58 2.54
C LEU A 44 3.56 -7.71 3.45
N SER A 45 3.80 -8.93 3.93
CA SER A 45 5.12 -9.24 4.48
C SER A 45 6.15 -9.13 3.35
N TYR A 46 7.38 -8.76 3.70
CA TYR A 46 8.47 -8.74 2.74
C TYR A 46 8.85 -10.20 2.40
N PHE A 47 8.14 -10.76 1.42
CA PHE A 47 8.17 -12.20 1.12
C PHE A 47 9.29 -12.60 0.17
N CYS A 48 10.02 -11.63 -0.42
CA CYS A 48 11.13 -11.83 -1.35
C CYS A 48 12.33 -12.60 -0.75
N ILE A 49 12.29 -12.91 0.55
CA ILE A 49 13.30 -13.71 1.27
C ILE A 49 13.05 -15.22 1.07
N ASN A 50 11.83 -15.62 0.68
CA ASN A 50 11.46 -17.02 0.47
C ASN A 50 10.99 -17.24 -0.98
N GLU A 51 11.69 -18.10 -1.73
CA GLU A 51 11.25 -18.60 -3.04
C GLU A 51 10.09 -19.60 -2.87
N ASN A 52 8.94 -19.09 -2.42
CA ASN A 52 7.72 -19.87 -2.33
C ASN A 52 6.78 -19.45 -3.46
N LEU A 53 6.52 -20.39 -4.38
CA LEU A 53 5.61 -20.20 -5.51
C LEU A 53 4.20 -19.73 -5.08
N LYS A 54 3.80 -19.99 -3.83
CA LYS A 54 2.52 -19.52 -3.28
C LYS A 54 2.44 -17.99 -3.15
N ASN A 55 3.57 -17.30 -3.01
CA ASN A 55 3.60 -15.84 -2.88
C ASN A 55 3.23 -15.12 -4.21
N PHE A 56 3.36 -15.80 -5.36
CA PHE A 56 2.91 -15.24 -6.64
C PHE A 56 1.38 -15.04 -6.71
N LYS A 57 0.61 -15.74 -5.86
CA LYS A 57 -0.84 -15.53 -5.74
C LYS A 57 -1.18 -14.14 -5.20
N PHE A 58 -0.26 -13.47 -4.51
CA PHE A 58 -0.52 -12.10 -4.03
C PHE A 58 -0.73 -11.11 -5.17
N ALA A 59 -0.24 -11.42 -6.38
CA ALA A 59 -0.47 -10.60 -7.55
C ALA A 59 -1.87 -10.80 -8.16
N ASP A 60 -2.65 -11.80 -7.70
CA ASP A 60 -4.02 -12.03 -8.18
C ASP A 60 -4.97 -10.89 -7.79
N THR A 61 -4.68 -10.16 -6.71
CA THR A 61 -5.54 -9.06 -6.20
C THR A 61 -5.13 -7.68 -6.73
N PHE A 62 -4.20 -7.59 -7.68
CA PHE A 62 -3.61 -6.32 -8.12
C PHE A 62 -4.66 -5.27 -8.55
N GLU A 63 -5.63 -5.67 -9.38
CA GLU A 63 -6.71 -4.78 -9.86
C GLU A 63 -7.63 -4.31 -8.72
N GLU A 64 -7.93 -5.19 -7.78
CA GLU A 64 -8.73 -4.87 -6.58
C GLU A 64 -7.97 -3.88 -5.69
N ASP A 65 -6.66 -4.07 -5.54
CA ASP A 65 -5.79 -3.20 -4.75
C ASP A 65 -5.68 -1.81 -5.40
N ILE A 66 -5.53 -1.71 -6.73
CA ILE A 66 -5.56 -0.42 -7.44
C ILE A 66 -6.87 0.31 -7.14
N THR A 67 -8.00 -0.36 -7.35
CA THR A 67 -9.32 0.24 -7.17
C THR A 67 -9.50 0.73 -5.73
N PHE A 68 -9.07 -0.08 -4.76
CA PHE A 68 -9.12 0.27 -3.34
C PHE A 68 -8.29 1.53 -3.03
N TRP A 69 -7.02 1.57 -3.43
CA TRP A 69 -6.15 2.72 -3.11
C TRP A 69 -6.48 3.98 -3.90
N GLN A 70 -7.02 3.84 -5.11
CA GLN A 70 -7.59 4.96 -5.86
C GLN A 70 -8.77 5.59 -5.11
N LYS A 71 -9.64 4.77 -4.51
CA LYS A 71 -10.73 5.28 -3.68
C LYS A 71 -10.18 6.02 -2.46
N VAL A 72 -9.19 5.45 -1.78
CA VAL A 72 -8.54 6.09 -0.61
C VAL A 72 -7.96 7.45 -0.97
N SER A 73 -7.21 7.57 -2.08
CA SER A 73 -6.60 8.83 -2.49
C SER A 73 -7.66 9.90 -2.81
N LYS A 74 -8.78 9.49 -3.44
CA LYS A 74 -9.93 10.34 -3.72
C LYS A 74 -10.64 10.79 -2.44
N ASP A 75 -10.93 9.87 -1.53
CA ASP A 75 -11.67 10.14 -0.28
C ASP A 75 -10.91 11.11 0.64
N TYR A 76 -9.57 11.02 0.66
CA TYR A 76 -8.72 11.93 1.43
C TYR A 76 -8.25 13.17 0.66
N ASP A 77 -8.57 13.31 -0.63
CA ASP A 77 -8.11 14.38 -1.51
C ASP A 77 -6.58 14.59 -1.38
N ILE A 78 -5.82 13.55 -1.75
CA ILE A 78 -4.36 13.50 -1.71
C ILE A 78 -3.79 12.84 -2.96
N VAL A 79 -2.53 13.16 -3.28
CA VAL A 79 -1.71 12.32 -4.15
C VAL A 79 -1.12 11.20 -3.30
N LEU A 80 -1.33 9.95 -3.70
CA LEU A 80 -0.87 8.76 -2.98
C LEU A 80 0.07 7.95 -3.87
N ILE A 81 1.31 7.75 -3.41
CA ILE A 81 2.28 6.84 -4.04
C ILE A 81 2.24 5.51 -3.29
N THR A 82 1.76 4.48 -3.98
CA THR A 82 1.64 3.11 -3.48
C THR A 82 2.67 2.20 -4.15
N SER A 83 3.10 1.16 -3.44
CA SER A 83 3.87 0.04 -4.01
C SER A 83 3.06 -1.25 -3.89
N LEU A 84 2.63 -1.79 -5.02
CA LEU A 84 1.81 -3.00 -5.15
C LEU A 84 2.59 -4.11 -5.86
N PHE A 85 2.13 -5.35 -5.74
CA PHE A 85 2.73 -6.49 -6.40
C PHE A 85 1.91 -6.89 -7.64
N GLU A 86 2.48 -6.68 -8.82
CA GLU A 86 1.85 -7.01 -10.11
C GLU A 86 2.39 -8.34 -10.65
N LYS A 87 1.55 -9.07 -11.40
CA LYS A 87 2.03 -10.22 -12.17
C LYS A 87 3.00 -9.73 -13.24
N ARG A 88 3.99 -10.56 -13.56
CA ARG A 88 4.83 -10.30 -14.72
C ARG A 88 3.95 -10.20 -15.97
N ALA A 89 4.07 -9.10 -16.71
CA ALA A 89 3.41 -8.96 -18.00
C ALA A 89 3.82 -10.11 -18.95
N PRO A 90 2.90 -10.65 -19.77
CA PRO A 90 3.27 -11.60 -20.80
C PRO A 90 4.22 -10.89 -21.78
N GLY A 91 5.43 -11.43 -21.92
CA GLY A 91 6.44 -10.99 -22.88
C GLY A 91 6.49 -11.91 -24.08
#